data_AF-A0A973TNC7-F1
#
_entry.id   AF-A0A973TNC7-F1
#
_cell.length_a   1.000
_cell.length_b   1.000
_cell.length_c   1.000
_cell.angle_alpha   90.00
_cell.angle_beta   90.00
_cell.angle_gamma   90.00
#
_symmetry.space_group_name_H-M   'P 1'
#
loop_
_entity.id
_entity.type
_entity.pdbx_description
1 polymer ?
#
loop_
_entity_poly.entity_id
_entity_poly.type
_entity_poly.pdbx_seq_one_letter_code
_entity_poly.pdbx_strand_id
1 'polypeptide(L)'
;MRRGAGHSAAPFDTFNLGLRSGDDAATVERNRAELIQHFALPSAPRWLRQVHGTHVVVEPGADEPEADAAVTRHRGTVLAILTADC
;
A
#
# COMPACT_ATOMS: atom_id res chain seq x y z
N MET A 1 3.12 -11.46 8.72
CA MET A 1 3.66 -11.92 7.43
C MET A 1 5.19 -11.85 7.36
N ARG A 2 5.93 -12.33 8.37
CA ARG A 2 7.41 -12.35 8.31
C ARG A 2 7.98 -13.63 7.66
N ARG A 3 7.12 -14.58 7.27
CA ARG A 3 7.52 -15.82 6.60
C ARG A 3 6.46 -16.17 5.56
N GLY A 4 6.89 -16.39 4.31
CA GLY A 4 6.11 -17.09 3.27
C GLY A 4 5.33 -16.25 2.25
N ALA A 5 5.15 -14.95 2.46
CA ALA A 5 4.49 -14.07 1.48
C ALA A 5 5.51 -13.11 0.85
N GLY A 6 5.29 -12.76 -0.41
CA GLY A 6 6.10 -11.77 -1.12
C GLY A 6 7.31 -12.30 -1.88
N HIS A 7 7.83 -11.42 -2.73
CA HIS A 7 8.83 -11.71 -3.74
C HIS A 7 10.04 -10.77 -3.71
N SER A 8 10.04 -9.77 -2.84
CA SER A 8 11.14 -8.82 -2.71
C SER A 8 12.40 -9.51 -2.21
N ALA A 9 13.54 -9.13 -2.77
CA ALA A 9 14.85 -9.56 -2.31
C ALA A 9 15.41 -8.56 -1.29
N ALA A 10 16.49 -8.95 -0.58
CA ALA A 10 17.20 -8.03 0.29
C ALA A 10 17.65 -6.79 -0.50
N PRO A 11 17.51 -5.56 0.07
CA PRO A 11 17.16 -5.26 1.46
C PRO A 11 15.65 -5.09 1.74
N PHE A 12 14.79 -5.45 0.80
CA PHE A 12 13.32 -5.25 0.85
C PHE A 12 12.55 -6.54 1.20
N ASP A 13 13.24 -7.58 1.66
CA ASP A 13 12.68 -8.92 1.77
C ASP A 13 11.60 -9.06 2.85
N THR A 14 10.55 -9.87 2.65
CA THR A 14 10.11 -10.48 1.38
C THR A 14 8.88 -9.79 0.80
N PHE A 15 8.15 -8.98 1.58
CA PHE A 15 6.82 -8.48 1.23
C PHE A 15 6.71 -6.95 1.27
N ASN A 16 7.60 -6.29 0.55
CA ASN A 16 7.58 -4.84 0.43
C ASN A 16 6.41 -4.37 -0.45
N LEU A 17 5.68 -3.36 0.03
CA LEU A 17 4.49 -2.79 -0.62
C LEU A 17 4.72 -1.33 -1.10
N GLY A 18 5.91 -0.78 -0.86
CA GLY A 18 6.26 0.60 -1.16
C GLY A 18 6.86 0.77 -2.55
N LEU A 19 6.09 1.30 -3.50
CA LEU A 19 6.56 1.60 -4.87
C LEU A 19 7.69 2.64 -4.94
N ARG A 20 7.89 3.41 -3.87
CA ARG A 20 8.89 4.48 -3.77
C ARG A 20 10.03 4.14 -2.81
N SER A 21 10.17 2.87 -2.44
CA SER A 21 11.21 2.37 -1.52
C SER A 21 12.57 2.16 -2.18
N GLY A 22 12.63 2.09 -3.52
CA GLY A 22 13.82 1.72 -4.29
C GLY A 22 13.88 0.24 -4.70
N ASP A 23 12.86 -0.55 -4.36
CA ASP A 23 12.69 -1.93 -4.83
C ASP A 23 12.21 -1.99 -6.30
N ASP A 24 12.26 -3.17 -6.89
CA ASP A 24 11.72 -3.42 -8.23
C ASP A 24 10.20 -3.22 -8.25
N ALA A 25 9.74 -2.29 -9.10
CA ALA A 25 8.34 -1.91 -9.15
C ALA A 25 7.41 -3.08 -9.51
N ALA A 26 7.82 -3.97 -10.42
CA ALA A 26 7.02 -5.14 -10.78
C ALA A 26 6.89 -6.13 -9.61
N THR A 27 7.95 -6.26 -8.81
CA THR A 27 7.96 -7.08 -7.59
C THR A 27 7.04 -6.49 -6.52
N VAL A 28 7.09 -5.18 -6.29
CA VAL A 28 6.17 -4.50 -5.37
C VAL A 28 4.71 -4.62 -5.83
N GLU A 29 4.43 -4.48 -7.12
CA GLU A 29 3.06 -4.66 -7.64
C GLU A 29 2.55 -6.09 -7.45
N ARG A 30 3.41 -7.10 -7.62
CA ARG A 30 3.06 -8.49 -7.29
C ARG A 30 2.76 -8.67 -5.81
N ASN A 31 3.55 -8.08 -4.93
CA ASN A 31 3.30 -8.13 -3.49
C ASN A 31 1.96 -7.44 -3.14
N ARG A 32 1.64 -6.30 -3.78
CA ARG A 32 0.34 -5.62 -3.63
C ARG A 32 -0.82 -6.47 -4.14
N ALA A 33 -0.65 -7.21 -5.24
CA ALA A 33 -1.66 -8.14 -5.74
C ALA A 33 -1.86 -9.33 -4.78
N GLU A 34 -0.78 -9.90 -4.24
CA GLU A 34 -0.83 -10.98 -3.26
C GLU A 34 -1.50 -10.52 -1.96
N LEU A 35 -1.27 -9.27 -1.52
CA LEU A 35 -1.95 -8.67 -0.36
C LEU A 35 -3.48 -8.77 -0.48
N ILE A 36 -4.01 -8.44 -1.65
CA ILE A 36 -5.46 -8.48 -1.93
C ILE A 36 -5.98 -9.91 -1.81
N GLN A 37 -5.30 -10.87 -2.44
CA GLN A 37 -5.71 -12.26 -2.45
C GLN A 37 -5.60 -12.91 -1.07
N HIS A 38 -4.49 -12.70 -0.37
CA HIS A 38 -4.19 -13.35 0.90
C HIS A 38 -5.18 -12.95 2.01
N PHE A 39 -5.66 -11.71 1.98
CA PHE A 39 -6.63 -11.20 2.95
C PHE A 39 -8.05 -11.10 2.42
N ALA A 40 -8.32 -11.62 1.22
CA ALA A 40 -9.61 -11.53 0.54
C ALA A 40 -10.20 -10.10 0.60
N LEU A 41 -9.35 -9.10 0.28
CA LEU A 41 -9.74 -7.71 0.40
C LEU A 41 -10.90 -7.39 -0.56
N PRO A 42 -11.90 -6.62 -0.12
CA PRO A 42 -13.08 -6.30 -0.93
C PRO A 42 -12.78 -5.37 -2.12
N SER A 43 -11.64 -4.67 -2.10
CA SER A 43 -11.13 -3.85 -3.19
C SER A 43 -9.61 -3.78 -3.15
N ALA A 44 -9.00 -3.29 -4.23
CA ALA A 44 -7.61 -2.85 -4.18
C ALA A 44 -7.46 -1.72 -3.14
N PRO A 45 -6.36 -1.68 -2.36
CA PRO A 45 -6.11 -0.58 -1.44
C PRO A 45 -5.94 0.77 -2.16
N ARG A 46 -6.45 1.82 -1.53
CA ARG A 46 -6.25 3.22 -1.94
C ARG A 46 -4.96 3.72 -1.30
N TRP A 47 -3.86 3.54 -2.03
CA TRP A 47 -2.54 4.02 -1.62
C TRP A 47 -2.46 5.54 -1.71
N LEU A 48 -1.53 6.13 -0.94
CA LEU A 48 -1.23 7.55 -0.96
C LEU A 48 0.24 7.77 -1.30
N ARG A 49 0.55 8.93 -1.88
CA ARG A 49 1.91 9.47 -1.89
C ARG A 49 2.13 10.25 -0.60
N GLN A 50 2.50 9.54 0.46
CA GLN A 50 2.78 10.11 1.79
C GLN A 50 4.01 11.04 1.74
N VAL A 51 3.89 12.21 2.36
CA VAL A 51 4.91 13.27 2.39
C VAL A 51 5.19 13.77 3.81
N HIS A 52 4.74 13.05 4.84
CA HIS A 52 4.82 13.43 6.25
C HIS A 52 4.15 14.79 6.56
N GLY A 53 3.08 15.11 5.82
CA GLY A 53 2.21 16.24 6.07
C GLY A 53 1.00 15.87 6.92
N THR A 54 -0.02 16.74 6.87
CA THR A 54 -1.27 16.59 7.62
C THR A 54 -2.50 16.58 6.71
N HIS A 55 -2.29 16.53 5.38
CA HIS A 55 -3.39 16.55 4.43
C HIS A 55 -4.16 15.23 4.45
N VAL A 56 -5.50 15.34 4.40
CA VAL A 56 -6.44 14.22 4.42
C VAL A 56 -7.23 14.21 3.12
N VAL A 57 -7.23 13.08 2.42
CA VAL A 57 -8.05 12.89 1.21
C VAL A 57 -9.37 12.20 1.57
N VAL A 58 -10.47 12.74 1.07
CA VAL A 58 -11.82 12.20 1.24
C VAL A 58 -12.20 11.42 -0.02
N GLU A 59 -12.62 10.17 0.14
CA GLU A 59 -12.97 9.25 -0.96
C GLU A 59 -11.85 9.11 -2.02
N PRO A 60 -10.63 8.67 -1.64
CA PRO A 60 -9.50 8.60 -2.57
C PRO A 60 -9.75 7.67 -3.76
N GLY A 61 -9.29 8.10 -4.93
CA GLY A 61 -9.23 7.32 -6.16
C GLY A 61 -8.05 6.34 -6.21
N ALA A 62 -7.76 5.82 -7.40
CA ALA A 62 -6.63 4.90 -7.63
C ALA A 62 -5.30 5.62 -7.96
N ASP A 63 -5.32 6.95 -8.02
CA ASP A 63 -4.28 7.83 -8.54
C ASP A 63 -3.16 8.16 -7.55
N GLU A 64 -3.17 7.54 -6.36
CA GLU A 64 -2.20 7.77 -5.28
C GLU A 64 -1.96 9.26 -4.95
N PRO A 65 -2.99 10.00 -4.52
CA PRO A 65 -2.86 11.43 -4.24
C PRO A 65 -1.83 11.71 -3.13
N GLU A 66 -1.26 12.91 -3.14
CA GLU A 66 -0.36 13.38 -2.08
C GLU A 66 -1.16 13.66 -0.81
N ALA A 67 -0.99 12.84 0.21
CA ALA A 67 -1.64 12.94 1.51
C ALA A 67 -1.04 11.95 2.50
N ASP A 68 -1.31 12.17 3.79
CA ASP A 68 -0.83 11.31 4.88
C ASP A 68 -1.98 10.68 5.67
N ALA A 69 -3.21 10.96 5.28
CA ALA A 69 -4.40 10.27 5.73
C ALA A 69 -5.46 10.21 4.63
N ALA A 70 -6.36 9.24 4.75
CA ALA A 70 -7.54 9.15 3.92
C ALA A 70 -8.77 8.77 4.73
N VAL A 71 -9.94 9.16 4.26
CA VAL A 71 -11.23 8.78 4.85
C VAL A 71 -12.22 8.39 3.76
N THR A 72 -13.11 7.45 4.07
CA THR A 72 -14.17 6.98 3.17
C THR A 72 -15.43 6.63 3.96
N ARG A 73 -16.59 6.88 3.37
CA ARG A 73 -17.92 6.44 3.85
C ARG A 73 -18.43 5.25 3.04
N HIS A 74 -17.73 4.83 1.99
CA HIS A 74 -18.14 3.72 1.12
C HIS A 74 -17.67 2.38 1.69
N ARG A 75 -18.64 1.48 1.91
CA ARG A 75 -18.35 0.10 2.32
C ARG A 75 -17.53 -0.61 1.25
N GLY A 76 -16.56 -1.40 1.67
CA GLY A 76 -15.69 -2.16 0.78
C GLY A 76 -14.50 -1.39 0.23
N THR A 77 -14.38 -0.08 0.46
CA THR A 77 -13.17 0.67 0.14
C THR A 77 -12.08 0.34 1.16
N VAL A 78 -10.95 -0.19 0.68
CA VAL A 78 -9.76 -0.40 1.51
C VAL A 78 -8.87 0.84 1.45
N LEU A 79 -8.68 1.52 2.58
CA LEU A 79 -7.71 2.61 2.73
C LEU A 79 -6.38 2.04 3.23
N ALA A 80 -5.25 2.56 2.73
CA ALA A 80 -3.94 2.08 3.13
C ALA A 80 -2.97 3.21 3.45
N ILE A 81 -2.23 3.01 4.55
CA ILE A 81 -1.09 3.83 4.97
C ILE A 81 0.11 2.89 5.01
N LEU A 82 1.18 3.27 4.33
CA LEU A 82 2.46 2.56 4.38
C LEU A 82 3.32 3.16 5.49
N THR A 83 3.91 2.29 6.30
CA THR A 83 4.85 2.70 7.36
C THR A 83 6.00 1.71 7.45
N ALA A 84 7.17 2.24 7.79
CA ALA A 84 8.35 1.49 8.22
C ALA A 84 9.10 2.44 9.16
N ASP A 85 8.65 2.49 10.42
CA ASP A 85 9.16 3.37 11.48
C ASP A 85 8.59 4.81 11.56
N CYS A 86 7.63 5.20 10.70
CA CYS A 86 6.98 6.53 10.67
C CYS A 86 6.72 7.16 12.05
#